data_AF-W3XJN5-F1
#
_entry.id   AF-W3XJN5-F1
#
_cell.length_a   1.000
_cell.length_b   1.000
_cell.length_c   1.000
_cell.angle_alpha   90.00
_cell.angle_beta   90.00
_cell.angle_gamma   90.00
#
_symmetry.space_group_name_H-M   'P 1'
#
loop_
_entity.id
_entity.type
_entity.pdbx_description
1 polymer ?
#
loop_
_entity_poly.entity_id
_entity_poly.type
_entity_poly.pdbx_seq_one_letter_code
_entity_poly.pdbx_strand_id
1 'polypeptide(L)'
;MEETALPPRAERSDSSSGSSMDGHEVHEVHEGHDPEIQMPVPTRPPLPSRKSSGTLIVPRDSNQVGPIPTELEPGDVRAMSPRRTSEDLENMGREAREELHRHAKALQDSLLMIFSRIEAVKEEHDKLDSNNKFLQKYIGDLMSTSKITATSSRGRK
;
A
#
# COMPACT_ATOMS: atom_id res chain seq x y z
N MET A 1 32.96 -2.92 -26.77
CA MET A 1 32.40 -4.13 -26.12
C MET A 1 32.32 -3.73 -24.65
N GLU A 2 31.18 -3.46 -24.02
CA GLU A 2 29.81 -3.99 -24.14
C GLU A 2 28.93 -3.01 -23.33
N GLU A 3 28.04 -2.26 -24.00
CA GLU A 3 26.59 -2.50 -24.07
C GLU A 3 25.83 -2.02 -22.82
N THR A 4 25.39 -0.77 -22.85
CA THR A 4 24.42 -0.20 -21.90
C THR A 4 23.00 -0.45 -22.42
N ALA A 5 22.28 -1.34 -21.74
CA ALA A 5 20.92 -1.75 -22.08
C ALA A 5 19.92 -0.56 -22.02
N LEU A 6 19.21 -0.32 -23.12
CA LEU A 6 18.10 0.63 -23.24
C LEU A 6 16.78 -0.04 -22.78
N PRO A 7 15.86 0.68 -22.12
CA PRO A 7 14.58 0.11 -21.70
C PRO A 7 13.64 -0.18 -22.89
N PRO A 8 12.80 -1.23 -22.81
CA PRO A 8 11.95 -1.66 -23.92
C PRO A 8 10.87 -0.63 -24.26
N ARG A 9 10.68 -0.41 -25.58
CA ARG A 9 9.61 0.41 -26.13
C ARG A 9 8.26 -0.26 -25.88
N ALA A 10 7.35 0.45 -25.22
CA ALA A 10 5.96 0.03 -25.11
C ALA A 10 5.29 0.15 -26.48
N GLU A 11 5.11 -0.98 -27.16
CA GLU A 11 4.26 -1.05 -28.35
C GLU A 11 2.80 -0.84 -27.94
N ARG A 12 2.14 0.08 -28.63
CA ARG A 12 0.73 0.41 -28.38
C ARG A 12 -0.13 -0.75 -28.88
N SER A 13 -0.92 -1.32 -27.98
CA SER A 13 -1.90 -2.35 -28.31
C SER A 13 -3.08 -1.74 -29.07
N ASP A 14 -3.18 -2.03 -30.37
CA ASP A 14 -4.36 -1.74 -31.16
C ASP A 14 -5.43 -2.79 -30.85
N SER A 15 -6.29 -2.50 -29.85
CA SER A 15 -7.42 -3.37 -29.51
C SER A 15 -8.50 -3.26 -30.57
N SER A 16 -8.44 -4.13 -31.56
CA SER A 16 -9.56 -4.39 -32.47
C SER A 16 -10.41 -5.51 -31.86
N SER A 17 -11.56 -5.16 -31.28
CA SER A 17 -12.56 -6.15 -30.87
C SER A 17 -13.32 -6.62 -32.11
N GLY A 18 -12.74 -7.59 -32.82
CA GLY A 18 -13.46 -8.40 -33.80
C GLY A 18 -14.24 -9.49 -33.05
N SER A 19 -15.56 -9.36 -32.99
CA SER A 19 -16.43 -10.43 -32.51
C SER A 19 -16.44 -11.56 -33.54
N SER A 20 -15.60 -12.57 -33.34
CA SER A 20 -15.57 -13.83 -34.10
C SER A 20 -16.29 -14.91 -33.30
N MET A 21 -17.49 -15.26 -33.74
CA MET A 21 -18.27 -16.43 -33.36
C MET A 21 -19.03 -16.77 -34.64
N ASP A 22 -18.98 -17.96 -35.20
CA ASP A 22 -18.90 -19.27 -34.59
C ASP A 22 -18.41 -20.28 -35.64
N GLY A 23 -17.89 -21.42 -35.20
CA GLY A 23 -17.49 -22.50 -36.09
C GLY A 23 -17.30 -23.79 -35.31
N HIS A 24 -18.38 -24.52 -35.04
CA HIS A 24 -18.34 -25.98 -35.17
C HIS A 24 -19.76 -26.61 -35.31
N GLU A 25 -19.92 -27.28 -36.45
CA GLU A 25 -20.51 -28.63 -36.61
C GLU A 25 -22.04 -28.91 -36.59
N VAL A 26 -22.47 -29.39 -37.77
CA VAL A 26 -23.46 -30.45 -38.10
C VAL A 26 -24.88 -30.47 -37.51
N HIS A 27 -25.83 -30.08 -38.37
CA HIS A 27 -27.08 -30.77 -38.79
C HIS A 27 -27.86 -31.63 -37.76
N GLU A 28 -29.05 -31.19 -37.35
CA GLU A 28 -30.34 -31.88 -37.63
C GLU A 28 -31.58 -31.08 -37.17
N VAL A 29 -32.60 -31.18 -38.01
CA VAL A 29 -34.00 -30.68 -38.09
C VAL A 29 -34.80 -30.39 -36.79
N HIS A 30 -35.36 -29.18 -36.66
CA HIS A 30 -36.74 -29.00 -36.17
C HIS A 30 -37.39 -27.67 -36.63
N GLU A 31 -38.64 -27.79 -37.07
CA GLU A 31 -39.52 -26.76 -37.60
C GLU A 31 -40.02 -25.85 -36.46
N GLY A 32 -39.72 -24.55 -36.54
CA GLY A 32 -40.10 -23.55 -35.54
C GLY A 32 -39.99 -22.14 -36.12
N HIS A 33 -41.12 -21.45 -36.21
CA HIS A 33 -41.27 -20.12 -36.78
C HIS A 33 -40.80 -19.06 -35.77
N ASP A 34 -39.51 -18.72 -35.78
CA ASP A 34 -39.00 -17.56 -35.04
C ASP A 34 -39.07 -16.31 -35.94
N PRO A 35 -39.73 -15.21 -35.53
CA PRO A 35 -39.64 -13.98 -36.29
C PRO A 35 -38.20 -13.46 -36.14
N GLU A 36 -37.42 -13.52 -37.21
CA GLU A 36 -36.17 -12.76 -37.32
C GLU A 36 -36.50 -11.28 -37.10
N ILE A 37 -36.29 -10.79 -35.88
CA ILE A 37 -36.29 -9.36 -35.58
C ILE A 37 -35.02 -8.82 -36.25
N GLN A 38 -35.10 -8.48 -37.53
CA GLN A 38 -34.10 -7.68 -38.22
C GLN A 38 -34.12 -6.28 -37.61
N MET A 39 -33.40 -6.11 -36.51
CA MET A 39 -33.16 -4.79 -35.96
C MET A 39 -32.14 -4.10 -36.87
N PRO A 40 -32.45 -2.93 -37.47
CA PRO A 40 -31.50 -2.23 -38.32
C PRO A 40 -30.24 -1.92 -37.51
N VAL A 41 -29.07 -2.32 -38.02
CA VAL A 41 -27.79 -1.96 -37.42
C VAL A 41 -27.75 -0.43 -37.30
N PRO A 42 -27.66 0.16 -36.10
CA PRO A 42 -27.64 1.60 -35.94
C PRO A 42 -26.40 2.15 -36.66
N THR A 43 -26.63 2.83 -37.78
CA THR A 43 -25.55 3.48 -38.52
C THR A 43 -25.13 4.71 -37.72
N ARG A 44 -23.88 4.70 -37.25
CA ARG A 44 -23.32 5.84 -36.51
C ARG A 44 -23.40 7.08 -37.40
N PRO A 45 -23.96 8.21 -36.93
CA PRO A 45 -23.92 9.46 -37.67
C PRO A 45 -22.49 9.81 -38.06
N PRO A 46 -22.25 10.31 -39.28
CA PRO A 46 -20.91 10.69 -39.71
C PRO A 46 -20.35 11.76 -38.77
N LEU A 47 -19.14 11.53 -38.27
CA LEU A 47 -18.45 12.52 -37.45
C LEU A 47 -18.12 13.74 -38.32
N PRO A 48 -18.41 14.98 -37.87
CA PRO A 48 -18.01 16.16 -38.60
C PRO A 48 -16.48 16.17 -38.77
N SER A 49 -16.00 16.48 -39.98
CA SER A 49 -14.57 16.55 -40.23
C SER A 49 -13.96 17.66 -39.38
N ARG A 50 -13.16 17.28 -38.38
CA ARG A 50 -12.40 18.23 -37.59
C ARG A 50 -11.13 18.57 -38.36
N LYS A 51 -10.86 19.87 -38.55
CA LYS A 51 -9.54 20.36 -38.97
C LYS A 51 -8.52 19.85 -37.94
N SER A 52 -7.32 19.46 -38.37
CA SER A 52 -6.25 19.11 -37.44
C SER A 52 -5.93 20.34 -36.59
N SER A 53 -6.40 20.37 -35.35
CA SER A 53 -5.90 21.34 -34.37
C SER A 53 -4.46 20.94 -34.10
N GLY A 54 -3.51 21.85 -34.30
CA GLY A 54 -2.09 21.59 -34.10
C GLY A 54 -1.75 21.06 -32.70
N THR A 55 -0.46 20.87 -32.45
CA THR A 55 0.04 20.23 -31.24
C THR A 55 -0.53 20.87 -29.97
N LEU A 56 -1.17 20.06 -29.12
CA LEU A 56 -1.72 20.45 -27.81
C LEU A 56 -0.64 20.82 -26.77
N ILE A 57 0.60 21.04 -27.21
CA ILE A 57 1.74 21.29 -26.33
C ILE A 57 1.70 22.76 -25.92
N VAL A 58 1.27 22.99 -24.68
CA VAL A 58 1.36 24.29 -24.04
C VAL A 58 2.62 24.30 -23.16
N PRO A 59 3.48 25.33 -23.25
CA PRO A 59 4.64 25.49 -22.36
C PRO A 59 4.23 25.43 -20.89
N ARG A 60 5.06 24.80 -20.05
CA ARG A 60 4.77 24.53 -18.64
C ARG A 60 4.47 25.78 -17.80
N ASP A 61 5.00 26.93 -18.22
CA ASP A 61 4.85 28.21 -17.53
C ASP A 61 3.72 29.09 -18.12
N SER A 62 2.88 28.53 -18.99
CA SER A 62 1.76 29.26 -19.58
C SER A 62 0.61 29.41 -18.60
N ASN A 63 0.23 30.65 -18.29
CA ASN A 63 -0.97 30.98 -17.50
C ASN A 63 -2.29 30.76 -18.25
N GLN A 64 -2.24 30.29 -19.51
CA GLN A 64 -3.40 30.13 -20.37
C GLN A 64 -4.19 28.84 -20.10
N VAL A 65 -3.64 27.92 -19.31
CA VAL A 65 -4.24 26.60 -19.00
C VAL A 65 -4.22 26.39 -17.49
N GLY A 66 -5.26 26.89 -16.82
CA GLY A 66 -5.56 26.60 -15.42
C GLY A 66 -6.98 26.04 -15.28
N PRO A 67 -7.37 25.54 -14.10
CA PRO A 67 -8.76 25.23 -13.81
C PRO A 67 -9.60 26.49 -14.02
N ILE A 68 -10.37 26.53 -15.11
CA ILE A 68 -11.27 27.64 -15.37
C ILE A 68 -12.44 27.47 -14.41
N PRO A 69 -12.70 28.43 -13.49
CA PRO A 69 -13.92 28.43 -12.70
C PRO A 69 -15.07 28.54 -13.69
N THR A 70 -15.71 27.41 -13.94
CA THR A 70 -16.85 27.31 -14.85
C THR A 70 -18.06 27.24 -13.94
N GLU A 71 -18.84 28.33 -13.92
CA GLU A 71 -20.18 28.30 -13.34
C GLU A 71 -20.99 27.30 -14.16
N LEU A 72 -21.38 26.20 -13.50
CA LEU A 72 -22.19 25.17 -14.11
C LEU A 72 -23.64 25.66 -14.11
N GLU A 73 -24.22 25.75 -15.31
CA GLU A 73 -25.59 26.23 -15.50
C GLU A 73 -26.60 25.21 -14.93
N PRO A 74 -27.78 25.63 -14.43
CA PRO A 74 -28.78 24.74 -13.86
C PRO A 74 -29.37 23.78 -14.92
N GLY A 75 -28.72 22.63 -15.11
CA GLY A 75 -29.05 21.68 -16.18
C GLY A 75 -27.83 21.01 -16.82
N ASP A 76 -26.61 21.48 -16.48
CA ASP A 76 -25.38 20.87 -16.97
C ASP A 76 -25.24 19.43 -16.43
N VAL A 77 -25.13 18.45 -17.33
CA VAL A 77 -24.91 17.03 -17.02
C VAL A 77 -23.66 16.78 -16.19
N ARG A 78 -22.69 17.71 -16.20
CA ARG A 78 -21.50 17.67 -15.34
C ARG A 78 -21.83 17.94 -13.86
N ALA A 79 -22.88 18.71 -13.57
CA ALA A 79 -23.42 18.87 -12.22
C ALA A 79 -24.20 17.63 -11.75
N MET A 80 -24.68 16.81 -12.70
CA MET A 80 -25.43 15.56 -12.44
C MET A 80 -24.56 14.30 -12.50
N SER A 81 -23.29 14.43 -12.91
CA SER A 81 -22.31 13.35 -12.88
C SER A 81 -21.88 13.13 -11.42
N PRO A 82 -21.74 11.88 -10.93
CA PRO A 82 -21.15 11.58 -9.63
C PRO A 82 -19.67 11.96 -9.58
N ARG A 83 -19.36 13.24 -9.68
CA ARG A 83 -18.04 13.81 -9.42
C ARG A 83 -18.05 14.18 -7.96
N ARG A 84 -17.17 13.55 -7.18
CA ARG A 84 -16.80 14.08 -5.86
C ARG A 84 -16.49 15.56 -6.05
N THR A 85 -17.26 16.42 -5.38
CA THR A 85 -16.99 17.86 -5.40
C THR A 85 -15.56 18.07 -4.91
N SER A 86 -14.88 19.13 -5.34
CA SER A 86 -13.51 19.42 -4.90
C SER A 86 -13.36 19.42 -3.37
N GLU A 87 -14.44 19.80 -2.67
CA GLU A 87 -14.60 19.74 -1.21
C GLU A 87 -14.53 18.31 -0.64
N ASP A 88 -15.18 17.32 -1.27
CA ASP A 88 -15.13 15.92 -0.82
C ASP A 88 -13.72 15.32 -0.96
N LEU A 89 -12.99 15.71 -2.01
CA LEU A 89 -11.59 15.32 -2.18
C LEU A 89 -10.68 15.92 -1.09
N GLU A 90 -10.92 17.17 -0.70
CA GLU A 90 -10.17 17.83 0.36
C GLU A 90 -10.47 17.20 1.72
N ASN A 91 -11.74 16.90 2.01
CA ASN A 91 -12.16 16.24 3.23
C ASN A 91 -11.56 14.84 3.35
N MET A 92 -11.60 14.03 2.29
CA MET A 92 -10.95 12.72 2.26
C MET A 92 -9.43 12.83 2.46
N GLY A 93 -8.80 13.83 1.85
CA GLY A 93 -7.37 14.08 2.04
C GLY A 93 -7.01 14.54 3.45
N ARG A 94 -7.93 15.21 4.15
CA ARG A 94 -7.77 15.60 5.55
C ARG A 94 -7.92 14.38 6.47
N GLU A 95 -9.00 13.62 6.30
CA GLU A 95 -9.27 12.40 7.07
C GLU A 95 -8.12 11.38 6.95
N ALA A 96 -7.61 11.16 5.73
CA ALA A 96 -6.47 10.26 5.52
C ALA A 96 -5.21 10.72 6.28
N ARG A 97 -4.95 12.04 6.34
CA ARG A 97 -3.80 12.58 7.11
C ARG A 97 -4.03 12.46 8.61
N GLU A 98 -5.24 12.73 9.08
CA GLU A 98 -5.62 12.60 10.48
C GLU A 98 -5.48 11.14 10.96
N GLU A 99 -5.93 10.18 10.15
CA GLU A 99 -5.81 8.76 10.48
C GLU A 99 -4.34 8.30 10.49
N LEU A 100 -3.52 8.74 9.53
CA LEU A 100 -2.08 8.48 9.56
C LEU A 100 -1.41 9.07 10.81
N HIS A 101 -1.78 10.29 11.20
CA HIS A 101 -1.27 10.92 12.41
C HIS A 101 -1.69 10.16 13.68
N ARG A 102 -2.94 9.69 13.72
CA ARG A 102 -3.47 8.85 14.81
C ARG A 102 -2.69 7.54 14.93
N HIS A 103 -2.44 6.85 13.83
CA HIS A 103 -1.62 5.64 13.80
C HIS A 103 -0.19 5.89 14.27
N ALA A 104 0.45 6.95 13.79
CA ALA A 104 1.80 7.32 14.20
C ALA A 104 1.87 7.58 15.72
N LYS A 105 0.87 8.28 16.28
CA LYS A 105 0.79 8.54 17.71
C LYS A 105 0.59 7.26 18.52
N ALA A 106 -0.33 6.39 18.10
CA ALA A 106 -0.54 5.10 18.78
C ALA A 106 0.72 4.24 18.79
N LEU A 107 1.49 4.26 17.69
CA LEU A 107 2.76 3.55 17.61
C LEU A 107 3.81 4.17 18.56
N GLN A 108 3.91 5.50 18.63
CA GLN A 108 4.80 6.19 19.55
C GLN A 108 4.48 5.87 21.02
N ASP A 109 3.20 5.91 21.39
CA ASP A 109 2.74 5.57 22.74
C ASP A 109 3.06 4.11 23.09
N SER A 110 2.83 3.19 22.13
CA SER A 110 3.19 1.78 22.28
C SER A 110 4.70 1.57 22.46
N LEU A 111 5.54 2.30 21.71
CA LEU A 111 6.99 2.21 21.83
C LEU A 111 7.48 2.73 23.18
N LEU A 112 6.90 3.84 23.67
CA LEU A 112 7.23 4.40 24.96
C LEU A 112 6.89 3.42 26.10
N MET A 113 5.73 2.77 26.03
CA MET A 113 5.33 1.75 27.01
C MET A 113 6.29 0.55 27.01
N ILE A 114 6.70 0.07 25.83
CA ILE A 114 7.67 -1.03 25.71
C ILE A 114 9.02 -0.61 26.30
N PHE A 115 9.47 0.62 26.01
CA PHE A 115 10.71 1.15 26.54
C PHE A 115 10.72 1.17 28.08
N SER A 116 9.68 1.72 28.71
CA SER A 116 9.57 1.71 30.18
C SER A 116 9.56 0.30 30.78
N ARG A 117 8.93 -0.66 30.10
CA ARG A 117 8.94 -2.06 30.54
C ARG A 117 10.33 -2.69 30.43
N ILE A 118 11.08 -2.38 29.38
CA ILE A 118 12.46 -2.84 29.22
C ILE A 118 13.34 -2.27 30.34
N GLU A 119 13.19 -0.99 30.67
CA GLU A 119 13.96 -0.37 31.76
C GLU A 119 13.68 -1.04 33.11
N ALA A 120 12.41 -1.29 33.43
CA ALA A 120 12.03 -1.99 34.66
C ALA A 120 12.64 -3.40 34.75
N VAL A 121 12.56 -4.17 33.66
CA VAL A 121 13.16 -5.52 33.59
C VAL A 121 14.68 -5.45 33.72
N LYS A 122 15.32 -4.45 33.13
CA LYS A 122 16.77 -4.26 33.22
C LYS A 122 17.20 -3.97 34.65
N GLU A 123 16.49 -3.09 35.36
CA GLU A 123 16.80 -2.78 36.76
C GLU A 123 16.63 -4.01 37.67
N GLU A 124 15.57 -4.80 37.46
CA GLU A 124 15.37 -6.06 38.19
C GLU A 124 16.49 -7.06 37.88
N HIS A 125 16.88 -7.18 36.60
CA HIS A 125 17.97 -8.04 36.18
C HIS A 125 19.30 -7.63 36.82
N ASP A 126 19.62 -6.34 36.85
CA ASP A 126 20.85 -5.82 37.49
C ASP A 126 20.86 -6.15 39.00
N LYS A 127 19.70 -6.05 39.67
CA LYS A 127 19.55 -6.48 41.07
C LYS A 127 19.79 -7.98 41.22
N LEU A 128 19.15 -8.81 40.40
CA LEU A 128 19.33 -10.26 40.44
C LEU A 128 20.78 -10.67 40.17
N ASP A 129 21.46 -10.04 39.22
CA ASP A 129 22.87 -10.29 38.90
C ASP A 129 23.79 -9.91 40.08
N SER A 130 23.53 -8.78 40.73
CA SER A 130 24.28 -8.37 41.93
C SER A 130 24.12 -9.37 43.09
N ASN A 131 22.90 -9.84 43.34
CA ASN A 131 22.62 -10.85 44.36
C ASN A 131 23.24 -12.20 43.99
N ASN A 132 23.20 -12.59 42.72
CA ASN A 132 23.80 -13.83 42.25
C ASN A 132 25.32 -13.82 42.44
N LYS A 133 25.98 -12.71 42.09
CA LYS A 133 27.42 -12.50 42.36
C LYS A 133 27.73 -12.57 43.85
N PHE A 134 26.90 -11.98 44.71
CA PHE A 134 27.07 -12.06 46.16
C PHE A 134 26.99 -13.50 46.67
N LEU A 135 25.97 -14.25 46.24
CA LEU A 135 25.79 -15.66 46.62
C LEU A 135 26.95 -16.53 46.13
N GLN A 136 27.38 -16.36 44.88
CA GLN A 136 28.53 -17.08 44.34
C GLN A 136 29.81 -16.81 45.15
N LYS A 137 30.07 -15.55 45.50
CA LYS A 137 31.22 -15.18 46.35
C LYS A 137 31.11 -15.83 47.73
N TYR A 138 29.94 -15.74 48.37
CA TYR A 138 29.73 -16.32 49.70
C TYR A 138 29.94 -17.84 49.70
N ILE A 139 29.40 -18.55 48.71
CA ILE A 139 29.62 -19.99 48.55
C ILE A 139 31.10 -20.28 48.30
N GLY A 140 31.76 -19.50 47.45
CA GLY A 140 33.19 -19.62 47.19
C GLY A 140 34.04 -19.49 48.45
N ASP A 141 33.76 -18.46 49.26
CA ASP A 141 34.45 -18.20 50.54
C ASP A 141 34.18 -19.34 51.54
N LEU A 142 32.94 -19.83 51.64
CA LEU A 142 32.57 -20.94 52.51
C LEU A 142 33.26 -22.25 52.10
N MET A 143 33.34 -22.53 50.80
CA MET A 143 34.01 -23.71 50.28
C MET A 143 35.53 -23.63 50.45
N SER A 144 36.12 -22.43 50.28
CA SER A 144 37.55 -22.19 50.51
C SER A 144 37.91 -22.38 51.99
N THR A 145 37.17 -21.74 52.89
CA THR A 145 37.36 -21.89 54.34
C THR A 145 37.17 -23.34 54.79
N SER A 146 36.12 -24.03 54.32
CA SER A 146 35.86 -25.43 54.64
C SER A 146 37.02 -26.36 54.26
N LYS A 147 37.68 -26.12 53.11
CA LYS A 147 38.87 -26.88 52.69
C LYS A 147 40.05 -26.65 53.63
N ILE A 148 40.30 -25.40 54.05
CA ILE A 148 41.41 -25.03 54.94
C ILE A 148 41.21 -25.63 56.34
N THR A 149 40.00 -25.56 56.89
CA THR A 149 39.73 -26.08 58.24
C THR A 149 39.75 -27.62 58.25
N ALA A 150 39.29 -28.27 57.18
CA ALA A 150 39.29 -29.73 57.08
C ALA A 150 40.71 -30.33 56.99
N THR A 151 41.66 -29.68 56.30
CA THR A 151 43.05 -30.16 56.19
C THR A 151 43.90 -29.83 57.42
N SER A 152 43.62 -28.70 58.10
CA SER A 152 44.26 -28.31 59.37
C SER A 152 44.04 -29.33 60.50
N SER A 153 42.86 -29.97 60.54
CA SER A 153 42.52 -30.96 61.57
C SER A 153 43.22 -32.32 61.44
N ARG A 154 43.76 -32.68 60.26
CA ARG A 154 44.39 -34.00 60.02
C ARG A 154 45.90 -34.05 60.30
N GLY A 155 46.53 -32.93 60.65
CA GLY A 155 47.98 -32.84 60.89
C GLY A 155 48.43 -32.99 62.35
N ARG A 156 47.51 -33.27 63.30
CA ARG A 156 47.85 -33.54 64.70
C ARG A 156 47.57 -35.00 65.04
N LYS A 157 48.49 -35.90 64.71
CA LYS A 157 48.57 -37.23 65.33
C LYS A 157 50.01 -37.71 65.30
#